data_AF-A0A351TTQ7-F1
#
_entry.id   AF-A0A351TTQ7-F1
#
_cell.length_a   1.000
_cell.length_b   1.000
_cell.length_c   1.000
_cell.angle_alpha   90.00
_cell.angle_beta   90.00
_cell.angle_gamma   90.00
#
_symmetry.space_group_name_H-M   'P 1'
#
loop_
_entity.id
_entity.type
_entity.pdbx_description
1 polymer ?
#
loop_
_entity_poly.entity_id
_entity_poly.type
_entity_poly.pdbx_seq_one_letter_code
_entity_poly.pdbx_strand_id
1 'polypeptide(L)'
;MFEKISLAGVSSQEWLRLRKSGIGGSDAGAICGVNPYSSAMKVFRDKTSMEVEELNNEAIRIGHDLEDYVAARFMEATGLKVRKSNFMYRSKEHPFMIADVDRLVVGGDAGLECKTASAYNADKWADGNIPLHYIMQCYHYMAVTGRRTWYIAAVILGREFTYRKLEWDDGLVSRLTEIETDFWVNHVAKGIMPPPDGSKACDDVLRQYFPTAGKHSTVRLAGFDEKLDRREEILGFIKELQEEQKQIEQEIKLFMRDNERADSEKYHVTWSNVSTTKLDTARIKAECPGLYADYAKPSSYRRFEVKAA
;
A
#
# COMPACT_ATOMS: atom_id res chain seq x y z
N MET A 1 -0.05 10.24 -27.88
CA MET A 1 -1.24 10.16 -27.03
C MET A 1 -1.37 8.75 -26.45
N PHE A 2 -2.04 7.77 -27.08
CA PHE A 2 -2.08 6.38 -26.55
C PHE A 2 -2.67 5.41 -27.57
N GLU A 3 -2.56 4.11 -27.31
CA GLU A 3 -3.30 3.02 -27.94
C GLU A 3 -4.40 2.52 -27.01
N LYS A 4 -5.50 2.00 -27.57
CA LYS A 4 -6.62 1.41 -26.82
C LYS A 4 -6.65 -0.09 -27.04
N ILE A 5 -6.68 -0.84 -25.95
CA ILE A 5 -6.81 -2.29 -25.93
C ILE A 5 -8.21 -2.59 -25.40
N SER A 6 -9.07 -3.18 -26.23
CA SER A 6 -10.43 -3.56 -25.83
C SER A 6 -10.37 -4.61 -24.73
N LEU A 7 -11.12 -4.39 -23.65
CA LEU A 7 -11.31 -5.37 -22.58
C LEU A 7 -12.59 -6.19 -22.75
N ALA A 8 -13.36 -5.95 -23.81
CA ALA A 8 -14.55 -6.74 -24.11
C ALA A 8 -14.18 -8.21 -24.36
N GLY A 9 -14.72 -9.13 -23.56
CA GLY A 9 -14.46 -10.56 -23.65
C GLY A 9 -13.10 -11.01 -23.06
N VAL A 10 -12.33 -10.10 -22.47
CA VAL A 10 -11.06 -10.43 -21.80
C VAL A 10 -11.36 -11.02 -20.43
N SER A 11 -10.84 -12.22 -20.15
CA SER A 11 -10.97 -12.85 -18.83
C SER A 11 -10.14 -12.12 -17.78
N SER A 12 -10.49 -12.28 -16.49
CA SER A 12 -9.71 -11.71 -15.37
C SER A 12 -8.23 -12.09 -15.44
N GLN A 13 -7.93 -13.35 -15.81
CA GLN A 13 -6.55 -13.82 -15.91
C GLN A 13 -5.80 -13.19 -17.08
N GLU A 14 -6.43 -13.02 -18.24
CA GLU A 14 -5.82 -12.33 -19.39
C GLU A 14 -5.59 -10.84 -19.08
N TRP A 15 -6.54 -10.20 -18.40
CA TRP A 15 -6.40 -8.82 -17.95
C TRP A 15 -5.21 -8.67 -16.98
N LEU A 16 -5.05 -9.58 -16.01
CA LEU A 16 -3.88 -9.59 -15.12
C LEU A 16 -2.57 -9.82 -15.89
N ARG A 17 -2.55 -10.67 -16.92
CA ARG A 17 -1.36 -10.82 -17.80
C ARG A 17 -1.06 -9.54 -18.57
N LEU A 18 -2.08 -8.86 -19.10
CA LEU A 18 -1.90 -7.57 -19.77
C LEU A 18 -1.30 -6.54 -18.81
N ARG A 19 -1.74 -6.52 -17.55
CA ARG A 19 -1.19 -5.62 -16.52
C ARG A 19 0.28 -5.86 -16.18
N LYS A 20 0.84 -7.03 -16.48
CA LYS A 20 2.29 -7.29 -16.30
C LYS A 20 3.15 -6.65 -17.39
N SER A 21 2.55 -6.32 -18.54
CA SER A 21 3.27 -5.72 -19.68
C SER A 21 3.56 -4.22 -19.53
N GLY A 22 3.30 -3.64 -18.35
CA GLY A 22 3.53 -2.24 -18.06
C GLY A 22 3.29 -1.90 -16.59
N ILE A 23 3.63 -0.67 -16.23
CA ILE A 23 3.30 -0.01 -14.97
C ILE A 23 1.87 0.51 -15.08
N GLY A 24 1.00 0.07 -14.16
CA GLY A 24 -0.36 0.59 -14.02
C GLY A 24 -0.45 1.75 -13.03
N GLY A 25 -1.55 2.50 -13.06
CA GLY A 25 -1.76 3.61 -12.12
C GLY A 25 -1.71 3.20 -10.64
N SER A 26 -2.16 1.99 -10.28
CA SER A 26 -2.04 1.48 -8.91
C SER A 26 -0.59 1.21 -8.47
N ASP A 27 0.31 1.03 -9.43
CA ASP A 27 1.73 0.76 -9.20
C ASP A 27 2.51 2.08 -8.95
N ALA A 28 2.05 3.19 -9.54
CA ALA A 28 2.69 4.51 -9.49
C ALA A 28 3.04 4.95 -8.06
N GLY A 29 2.08 4.84 -7.14
CA GLY A 29 2.30 5.20 -5.73
C GLY A 29 3.33 4.31 -5.03
N ALA A 30 3.46 3.05 -5.41
CA ALA A 30 4.43 2.11 -4.84
C ALA A 30 5.85 2.38 -5.37
N ILE A 31 5.96 2.68 -6.67
CA ILE A 31 7.22 3.07 -7.31
C ILE A 31 7.73 4.39 -6.73
N CYS A 32 6.83 5.33 -6.44
CA CYS A 32 7.16 6.62 -5.81
C CYS A 32 7.39 6.54 -4.29
N GLY A 33 7.25 5.36 -3.66
CA GLY A 33 7.49 5.18 -2.22
C GLY A 33 6.42 5.78 -1.29
N VAL A 34 5.22 6.08 -1.80
CA VAL A 34 4.13 6.72 -1.03
C VAL A 34 2.94 5.77 -0.76
N ASN A 35 3.05 4.50 -1.15
CA ASN A 35 2.01 3.49 -0.94
C ASN A 35 2.25 2.70 0.36
N PRO A 36 1.34 2.74 1.35
CA PRO A 36 1.52 2.00 2.60
C PRO A 36 1.29 0.49 2.48
N TYR A 37 0.75 0.02 1.35
CA TYR A 37 0.34 -1.38 1.12
C TYR A 37 1.18 -2.09 0.06
N SER A 38 2.14 -1.40 -0.57
CA SER A 38 2.96 -1.91 -1.65
C SER A 38 4.29 -1.17 -1.73
N SER A 39 5.29 -1.77 -2.37
CA SER A 39 6.63 -1.20 -2.55
C SER A 39 7.11 -1.39 -3.99
N ALA A 40 8.14 -0.65 -4.39
CA ALA A 40 8.79 -0.82 -5.68
C ALA A 40 9.27 -2.27 -5.90
N MET A 41 9.78 -2.93 -4.85
CA MET A 41 10.17 -4.35 -4.89
C MET A 41 8.97 -5.28 -5.18
N LYS A 42 7.79 -4.99 -4.63
CA LYS A 42 6.58 -5.78 -4.88
C LYS A 42 6.11 -5.62 -6.33
N VAL A 43 6.13 -4.39 -6.85
CA VAL A 43 5.84 -4.13 -8.27
C VAL A 43 6.85 -4.82 -9.17
N PHE A 44 8.15 -4.75 -8.84
CA PHE A 44 9.20 -5.42 -9.61
C PHE A 44 8.96 -6.93 -9.69
N ARG A 45 8.64 -7.58 -8.55
CA ARG A 45 8.30 -9.00 -8.52
C ARG A 45 7.10 -9.31 -9.41
N ASP A 46 6.05 -8.50 -9.35
CA ASP A 46 4.88 -8.65 -10.21
C ASP A 46 5.26 -8.54 -11.69
N LYS A 47 6.02 -7.51 -12.11
CA LYS A 47 6.33 -7.32 -13.53
C LYS A 47 7.33 -8.35 -14.08
N THR A 48 8.16 -8.95 -13.23
CA THR A 48 9.19 -9.91 -13.66
C THR A 48 8.77 -11.38 -13.51
N SER A 49 7.72 -11.69 -12.75
CA SER A 49 7.23 -13.06 -12.60
C SER A 49 6.27 -13.47 -13.73
N MET A 50 6.30 -14.75 -14.12
CA MET A 50 5.30 -15.34 -15.01
C MET A 50 3.98 -15.67 -14.30
N GLU A 51 4.01 -15.74 -12.97
CA GLU A 51 2.85 -16.08 -12.15
C GLU A 51 1.87 -14.92 -12.09
N VAL A 52 0.62 -15.20 -12.38
CA VAL A 52 -0.49 -14.28 -12.17
C VAL A 52 -1.11 -14.59 -10.82
N GLU A 53 -0.96 -13.67 -9.87
CA GLU A 53 -1.67 -13.76 -8.60
C GLU A 53 -3.11 -13.26 -8.80
N GLU A 54 -4.09 -14.13 -8.58
CA GLU A 54 -5.48 -13.66 -8.50
C GLU A 54 -5.63 -12.77 -7.27
N LEU A 55 -5.99 -11.51 -7.52
CA LEU A 55 -6.31 -10.54 -6.49
C LEU A 55 -7.69 -10.84 -5.91
N ASN A 56 -7.80 -11.94 -5.15
CA ASN A 56 -9.05 -12.38 -4.57
C ASN A 56 -9.10 -12.03 -3.08
N ASN A 57 -9.41 -10.76 -2.79
CA ASN A 57 -9.78 -10.34 -1.45
C ASN A 57 -11.12 -9.59 -1.47
N GLU A 58 -11.82 -9.66 -0.35
CA GLU A 58 -13.19 -9.14 -0.23
C GLU A 58 -13.27 -7.63 -0.47
N ALA A 59 -12.22 -6.88 -0.13
CA ALA A 59 -12.18 -5.43 -0.35
C ALA A 59 -12.13 -5.07 -1.85
N ILE A 60 -11.39 -5.83 -2.66
CA ILE A 60 -11.33 -5.64 -4.11
C ILE A 60 -12.68 -5.99 -4.76
N ARG A 61 -13.30 -7.09 -4.33
CA ARG A 61 -14.65 -7.47 -4.79
C ARG A 61 -15.66 -6.36 -4.51
N ILE A 62 -15.74 -5.89 -3.27
CA ILE A 62 -16.62 -4.80 -2.87
C ILE A 62 -16.34 -3.52 -3.67
N GLY A 63 -15.07 -3.22 -3.93
CA GLY A 63 -14.67 -2.11 -4.78
C GLY A 63 -15.28 -2.19 -6.18
N HIS A 64 -15.17 -3.34 -6.85
CA HIS A 64 -15.76 -3.55 -8.17
C HIS A 64 -17.29 -3.50 -8.14
N ASP A 65 -17.93 -4.16 -7.18
CA ASP A 65 -19.39 -4.20 -7.07
C ASP A 65 -19.99 -2.80 -6.84
N LEU A 66 -19.28 -1.94 -6.12
CA LEU A 66 -19.73 -0.60 -5.78
C LEU A 66 -19.23 0.49 -6.74
N GLU A 67 -18.44 0.17 -7.76
CA GLU A 67 -17.92 1.16 -8.70
C GLU A 67 -19.04 1.94 -9.40
N ASP A 68 -20.10 1.23 -9.84
CA ASP A 68 -21.29 1.84 -10.45
C ASP A 68 -22.03 2.76 -9.46
N TYR A 69 -22.05 2.42 -8.17
CA TYR A 69 -22.63 3.26 -7.12
C TYR A 69 -21.81 4.53 -6.88
N VAL A 70 -20.48 4.42 -6.76
CA VAL A 70 -19.58 5.58 -6.61
C VAL A 70 -19.73 6.53 -7.80
N ALA A 71 -19.78 6.00 -9.03
CA ALA A 71 -20.00 6.78 -10.23
C ALA A 71 -21.36 7.50 -10.23
N ALA A 72 -22.44 6.84 -9.78
CA ALA A 72 -23.75 7.46 -9.66
C ALA A 72 -23.76 8.62 -8.65
N ARG A 73 -23.14 8.44 -7.47
CA ARG A 73 -22.98 9.49 -6.46
C ARG A 73 -22.18 10.68 -6.97
N PHE A 74 -21.13 10.43 -7.77
CA PHE A 74 -20.37 11.47 -8.44
C PHE A 74 -21.22 12.27 -9.43
N MET A 75 -22.02 11.60 -10.27
CA MET A 75 -22.91 12.28 -11.22
C MET A 75 -23.97 13.11 -10.50
N GLU A 76 -24.54 12.61 -9.41
CA GLU A 76 -25.50 13.34 -8.57
C GLU A 76 -24.88 14.59 -7.95
N ALA A 77 -23.67 14.48 -7.40
CA ALA A 77 -23.00 15.58 -6.71
C ALA A 77 -22.46 16.67 -7.64
N THR A 78 -22.11 16.32 -8.89
CA THR A 78 -21.44 17.24 -9.83
C THR A 78 -22.32 17.69 -10.99
N GLY A 79 -23.41 16.95 -11.28
CA GLY A 79 -24.20 17.11 -12.51
C GLY A 79 -23.50 16.64 -13.79
N LEU A 80 -22.24 16.18 -13.71
CA LEU A 80 -21.52 15.61 -14.85
C LEU A 80 -22.05 14.22 -15.17
N LYS A 81 -21.89 13.79 -16.42
CA LYS A 81 -22.18 12.41 -16.83
C LYS A 81 -20.89 11.65 -17.07
N VAL A 82 -20.85 10.38 -16.69
CA VAL A 82 -19.68 9.51 -16.90
C VAL A 82 -20.07 8.21 -17.60
N ARG A 83 -19.10 7.56 -18.24
CA ARG A 83 -19.27 6.25 -18.89
C ARG A 83 -18.09 5.32 -18.56
N LYS A 84 -18.34 4.01 -18.56
CA LYS A 84 -17.28 2.99 -18.44
C LYS A 84 -16.27 3.15 -19.59
N SER A 85 -14.98 3.01 -19.27
CA SER A 85 -13.93 2.99 -20.30
C SER A 85 -14.05 1.75 -21.17
N ASN A 86 -14.07 0.55 -20.56
CA ASN A 86 -13.98 -0.76 -21.22
C ASN A 86 -12.68 -0.97 -22.05
N PHE A 87 -11.70 -0.08 -21.90
CA PHE A 87 -10.40 -0.16 -22.56
C PHE A 87 -9.30 0.02 -21.53
N MET A 88 -8.21 -0.74 -21.74
CA MET A 88 -6.90 -0.40 -21.22
C MET A 88 -6.21 0.53 -22.22
N TYR A 89 -5.55 1.57 -21.73
CA TYR A 89 -4.78 2.52 -22.53
C TYR A 89 -3.29 2.23 -22.38
N ARG A 90 -2.53 2.35 -23.46
CA ARG A 90 -1.06 2.28 -23.42
C ARG A 90 -0.47 3.56 -23.99
N SER A 91 0.46 4.18 -23.29
CA SER A 91 1.13 5.37 -23.82
C SER A 91 1.93 5.00 -25.07
N LYS A 92 1.81 5.80 -26.13
CA LYS A 92 2.63 5.62 -27.35
C LYS A 92 4.06 6.10 -27.16
N GLU A 93 4.24 7.10 -26.29
CA GLU A 93 5.53 7.71 -25.99
C GLU A 93 6.32 6.87 -24.98
N HIS A 94 5.62 6.33 -23.98
CA HIS A 94 6.17 5.44 -22.97
C HIS A 94 5.41 4.11 -22.98
N PRO A 95 5.73 3.15 -23.87
CA PRO A 95 4.97 1.91 -24.03
C PRO A 95 4.85 1.05 -22.77
N PHE A 96 5.71 1.27 -21.77
CA PHE A 96 5.63 0.60 -20.48
C PHE A 96 4.56 1.20 -19.55
N MET A 97 4.00 2.39 -19.82
CA MET A 97 2.93 2.97 -19.01
C MET A 97 1.57 2.55 -19.56
N ILE A 98 0.73 1.97 -18.69
CA ILE A 98 -0.62 1.50 -19.03
C ILE A 98 -1.64 2.05 -18.04
N ALA A 99 -2.83 2.41 -18.53
CA ALA A 99 -3.91 2.92 -17.69
C ALA A 99 -5.15 2.04 -17.82
N ASP A 100 -5.65 1.57 -16.68
CA ASP A 100 -6.96 0.95 -16.58
C ASP A 100 -7.89 1.90 -15.84
N VAL A 101 -8.79 2.52 -16.59
CA VAL A 101 -9.55 3.67 -16.14
C VAL A 101 -10.98 3.24 -15.86
N ASP A 102 -11.49 3.51 -14.66
CA ASP A 102 -12.86 3.18 -14.29
C ASP A 102 -13.86 3.88 -15.23
N ARG A 103 -13.77 5.23 -15.27
CA ARG A 103 -14.75 6.07 -15.95
C ARG A 103 -14.13 7.25 -16.69
N LEU A 104 -14.81 7.66 -17.75
CA LEU A 104 -14.53 8.90 -18.49
C LEU A 104 -15.74 9.84 -18.41
N VAL A 105 -15.49 11.13 -18.23
CA VAL A 105 -16.52 12.17 -18.28
C VAL A 105 -17.01 12.34 -19.73
N VAL A 106 -18.33 12.34 -19.92
CA VAL A 106 -18.97 12.50 -21.23
C VAL A 106 -18.94 13.97 -21.63
N GLY A 107 -18.43 14.26 -22.82
CA GLY A 107 -18.34 15.64 -23.34
C GLY A 107 -17.23 16.48 -22.72
N GLY A 108 -16.34 15.90 -21.91
CA GLY A 108 -15.21 16.59 -21.29
C GLY A 108 -13.89 15.83 -21.42
N ASP A 109 -12.77 16.52 -21.15
CA ASP A 109 -11.42 15.95 -21.16
C ASP A 109 -10.98 15.50 -19.75
N ALA A 110 -11.80 14.67 -19.11
CA ALA A 110 -11.55 14.21 -17.74
C ALA A 110 -11.82 12.72 -17.55
N GLY A 111 -11.00 12.10 -16.71
CA GLY A 111 -11.25 10.77 -16.15
C GLY A 111 -11.89 10.84 -14.76
N LEU A 112 -12.40 9.71 -14.30
CA LEU A 112 -12.89 9.52 -12.93
C LEU A 112 -12.34 8.19 -12.41
N GLU A 113 -11.69 8.25 -11.25
CA GLU A 113 -11.29 7.12 -10.42
C GLU A 113 -12.29 6.95 -9.26
N CYS A 114 -12.84 5.75 -9.11
CA CYS A 114 -13.83 5.40 -8.09
C CYS A 114 -13.18 4.57 -6.98
N LYS A 115 -13.30 5.01 -5.74
CA LYS A 115 -12.79 4.29 -4.56
C LYS A 115 -13.90 3.97 -3.56
N THR A 116 -13.72 2.87 -2.85
CA THR A 116 -14.43 2.61 -1.61
C THR A 116 -13.43 2.63 -0.46
N ALA A 117 -13.83 3.21 0.66
CA ALA A 117 -12.99 3.31 1.85
C ALA A 117 -13.75 2.80 3.08
N SER A 118 -13.05 2.09 3.95
CA SER A 118 -13.57 1.74 5.28
C SER A 118 -13.76 3.00 6.13
N ALA A 119 -14.78 3.01 7.00
CA ALA A 119 -15.01 4.08 7.97
C ALA A 119 -13.78 4.36 8.87
N TYR A 120 -12.94 3.36 9.14
CA TYR A 120 -11.69 3.52 9.89
C TYR A 120 -10.62 4.35 9.15
N ASN A 121 -10.79 4.56 7.85
CA ASN A 121 -9.89 5.39 7.03
C ASN A 121 -10.54 6.72 6.65
N ALA A 122 -11.67 7.10 7.24
CA ALA A 122 -12.38 8.33 6.91
C ALA A 122 -11.50 9.58 7.09
N ASP A 123 -10.69 9.62 8.15
CA ASP A 123 -9.82 10.76 8.47
C ASP A 123 -8.78 11.03 7.36
N LYS A 124 -8.43 10.02 6.55
CA LYS A 124 -7.53 10.18 5.39
C LYS A 124 -8.17 10.99 4.25
N TRP A 125 -9.48 11.19 4.30
CA TRP A 125 -10.28 11.92 3.31
C TRP A 125 -10.91 13.20 3.88
N ALA A 126 -10.75 13.43 5.19
CA ALA A 126 -11.23 14.62 5.87
C ALA A 126 -10.49 15.88 5.38
N ASP A 127 -11.13 17.04 5.55
CA ASP A 127 -10.53 18.37 5.32
C ASP A 127 -9.88 18.56 3.94
N GLY A 128 -10.46 17.96 2.90
CA GLY A 128 -9.91 18.10 1.55
C GLY A 128 -8.89 17.04 1.16
N ASN A 129 -8.38 16.25 2.10
CA ASN A 129 -7.26 15.33 1.87
C ASN A 129 -7.58 14.16 0.93
N ILE A 130 -6.52 13.65 0.30
CA ILE A 130 -6.53 12.45 -0.53
C ILE A 130 -5.25 11.68 -0.22
N PRO A 131 -5.30 10.36 0.00
CA PRO A 131 -4.09 9.55 0.13
C PRO A 131 -3.16 9.71 -1.08
N LEU A 132 -1.87 9.99 -0.83
CA LEU A 132 -0.89 10.32 -1.87
C LEU A 132 -0.79 9.26 -2.98
N HIS A 133 -0.83 7.97 -2.64
CA HIS A 133 -0.79 6.89 -3.65
C HIS A 133 -1.97 6.93 -4.63
N TYR A 134 -3.13 7.44 -4.23
CA TYR A 134 -4.26 7.65 -5.14
C TYR A 134 -4.09 8.90 -6.01
N ILE A 135 -3.44 9.94 -5.48
CA ILE A 135 -3.04 11.11 -6.27
C ILE A 135 -2.08 10.65 -7.39
N MET A 136 -1.03 9.89 -7.04
CA MET A 136 -0.08 9.36 -8.03
C MET A 136 -0.76 8.48 -9.09
N GLN A 137 -1.75 7.68 -8.71
CA GLN A 137 -2.55 6.90 -9.65
C GLN A 137 -3.28 7.79 -10.67
N CYS A 138 -3.89 8.89 -10.21
CA CYS A 138 -4.57 9.83 -11.10
C CYS A 138 -3.59 10.56 -12.04
N TYR A 139 -2.44 11.01 -11.53
CA TYR A 139 -1.39 11.62 -12.37
C TYR A 139 -0.81 10.64 -13.39
N HIS A 140 -0.66 9.37 -13.03
CA HIS A 140 -0.25 8.32 -13.97
C HIS A 140 -1.26 8.19 -15.12
N TYR A 141 -2.56 8.19 -14.82
CA TYR A 141 -3.58 8.13 -15.87
C TYR A 141 -3.64 9.38 -16.73
N MET A 142 -3.42 10.56 -16.15
CA MET A 142 -3.24 11.79 -16.93
C MET A 142 -2.04 11.62 -17.88
N ALA A 143 -0.87 11.20 -17.38
CA ALA A 143 0.33 10.99 -18.19
C ALA A 143 0.11 9.99 -19.35
N VAL A 144 -0.55 8.86 -19.11
CA VAL A 144 -0.85 7.87 -20.15
C VAL A 144 -1.84 8.39 -21.18
N THR A 145 -2.89 9.07 -20.73
CA THR A 145 -4.03 9.41 -21.60
C THR A 145 -3.95 10.82 -22.19
N GLY A 146 -3.06 11.68 -21.72
CA GLY A 146 -2.94 13.08 -22.11
C GLY A 146 -4.08 13.98 -21.61
N ARG A 147 -4.99 13.46 -20.77
CA ARG A 147 -6.13 14.22 -20.22
C ARG A 147 -5.64 15.22 -19.19
N ARG A 148 -6.19 16.44 -19.22
CA ARG A 148 -5.75 17.53 -18.32
C ARG A 148 -6.45 17.55 -16.96
N THR A 149 -7.41 16.67 -16.73
CA THR A 149 -8.18 16.62 -15.48
C THR A 149 -8.48 15.18 -15.08
N TRP A 150 -8.40 14.91 -13.78
CA TRP A 150 -8.86 13.64 -13.21
C TRP A 150 -9.68 13.89 -11.95
N TYR A 151 -10.87 13.29 -11.88
CA TYR A 151 -11.64 13.24 -10.65
C TYR A 151 -11.29 11.99 -9.88
N ILE A 152 -11.21 12.09 -8.57
CA ILE A 152 -11.22 10.94 -7.67
C ILE A 152 -12.40 11.06 -6.73
N ALA A 153 -13.25 10.03 -6.73
CA ALA A 153 -14.43 9.96 -5.88
C ALA A 153 -14.33 8.77 -4.95
N ALA A 154 -14.76 8.95 -3.71
CA ALA A 154 -14.75 7.92 -2.70
C ALA A 154 -16.09 7.84 -1.97
N VAL A 155 -16.60 6.62 -1.81
CA VAL A 155 -17.64 6.32 -0.82
C VAL A 155 -16.97 5.76 0.43
N ILE A 156 -17.10 6.49 1.54
CA ILE A 156 -16.69 6.03 2.87
C ILE A 156 -17.86 5.22 3.44
N LEU A 157 -17.70 3.90 3.47
CA LEU A 157 -18.77 2.96 3.79
C LEU A 157 -19.36 3.28 5.17
N GLY A 158 -20.68 3.47 5.22
CA GLY A 158 -21.41 3.82 6.45
C GLY A 158 -21.25 5.26 6.93
N ARG A 159 -20.65 6.15 6.13
CA ARG A 159 -20.47 7.57 6.46
C ARG A 159 -20.96 8.50 5.36
N GLU A 160 -20.13 8.77 4.34
CA GLU A 160 -20.38 9.83 3.37
C GLU A 160 -19.75 9.56 1.99
N PHE A 161 -20.13 10.40 1.03
CA PHE A 161 -19.51 10.47 -0.30
C PHE A 161 -18.65 11.74 -0.38
N THR A 162 -17.46 11.61 -0.96
CA THR A 162 -16.54 12.74 -1.19
C THR A 162 -15.87 12.61 -2.54
N TYR A 163 -15.47 13.74 -3.15
CA TYR A 163 -14.68 13.73 -4.38
C TYR A 163 -13.74 14.93 -4.46
N ARG A 164 -12.71 14.80 -5.28
CA ARG A 164 -11.74 15.87 -5.58
C ARG A 164 -11.44 15.91 -7.06
N LYS A 165 -11.12 17.12 -7.54
CA LYS A 165 -10.63 17.37 -8.90
C LYS A 165 -9.12 17.57 -8.80
N LEU A 166 -8.38 16.80 -9.59
CA LEU A 166 -6.97 16.97 -9.83
C LEU A 166 -6.79 17.55 -11.24
N GLU A 167 -5.89 18.50 -11.38
CA GLU A 167 -5.56 19.14 -12.64
C GLU A 167 -4.13 18.79 -13.03
N TRP A 168 -3.87 18.83 -14.34
CA TRP A 168 -2.54 18.56 -14.86
C TRP A 168 -1.51 19.54 -14.28
N ASP A 169 -0.41 18.99 -13.80
CA ASP A 169 0.76 19.71 -13.36
C ASP A 169 1.96 19.15 -14.12
N ASP A 170 2.56 19.96 -14.99
CA ASP A 170 3.66 19.52 -15.86
C ASP A 170 4.87 19.03 -15.04
N GLY A 171 5.13 19.62 -13.87
CA GLY A 171 6.25 19.25 -13.00
C GLY A 171 6.01 17.92 -12.26
N LEU A 172 4.77 17.64 -11.85
CA LEU A 172 4.42 16.36 -11.25
C LEU A 172 4.37 15.24 -12.29
N VAL A 173 3.79 15.51 -13.48
CA VAL A 173 3.75 14.52 -14.56
C VAL A 173 5.15 14.19 -15.05
N SER A 174 6.02 15.19 -15.31
CA SER A 174 7.40 14.93 -15.75
C SER A 174 8.15 14.07 -14.74
N ARG A 175 8.13 14.45 -13.46
CA ARG A 175 8.83 13.69 -12.40
C ARG A 175 8.28 12.29 -12.23
N LEU A 176 6.96 12.11 -12.30
CA LEU A 176 6.34 10.79 -12.24
C LEU A 176 6.81 9.90 -13.40
N THR A 177 6.77 10.43 -14.62
CA THR A 177 7.20 9.72 -15.82
C THR A 177 8.70 9.39 -15.76
N GLU A 178 9.55 10.30 -15.25
CA GLU A 178 10.98 10.05 -15.05
C GLU A 178 11.23 8.89 -14.07
N ILE A 179 10.58 8.92 -12.89
CA ILE A 179 10.70 7.88 -11.86
C ILE A 179 10.23 6.52 -12.40
N GLU A 180 9.09 6.47 -13.09
CA GLU A 180 8.58 5.23 -13.68
C GLU A 180 9.43 4.73 -14.85
N THR A 181 10.01 5.64 -15.64
CA THR A 181 10.96 5.29 -16.71
C THR A 181 12.22 4.66 -16.12
N ASP A 182 12.81 5.28 -15.09
CA ASP A 182 13.97 4.74 -14.40
C ASP A 182 13.66 3.35 -13.82
N PHE A 183 12.53 3.22 -13.13
CA PHE A 183 12.07 1.95 -12.60
C PHE A 183 11.93 0.87 -13.67
N TRP A 184 11.27 1.19 -14.79
CA TRP A 184 11.08 0.22 -15.85
C TRP A 184 12.40 -0.17 -16.54
N VAL A 185 13.21 0.82 -16.94
CA VAL A 185 14.41 0.62 -17.75
C VAL A 185 15.55 0.02 -16.93
N ASN A 186 15.76 0.50 -15.70
CA ASN A 186 16.90 0.10 -14.88
C ASN A 186 16.61 -1.10 -13.97
N HIS A 187 15.33 -1.36 -13.65
CA HIS A 187 14.95 -2.49 -12.81
C HIS A 187 14.22 -3.57 -13.61
N VAL A 188 12.99 -3.31 -14.05
CA VAL A 188 12.13 -4.34 -14.66
C VAL A 188 12.76 -4.94 -15.92
N ALA A 189 13.16 -4.11 -16.88
CA ALA A 189 13.70 -4.55 -18.16
C ALA A 189 15.07 -5.26 -18.01
N LYS A 190 15.87 -4.91 -17.01
CA LYS A 190 17.17 -5.53 -16.73
C LYS A 190 17.07 -6.74 -15.78
N GLY A 191 15.91 -6.97 -15.17
CA GLY A 191 15.76 -7.98 -14.12
C GLY A 191 16.56 -7.66 -12.86
N ILE A 192 16.83 -6.38 -12.58
CA ILE A 192 17.60 -5.94 -11.40
C ILE A 192 16.62 -5.45 -10.35
N MET A 193 16.57 -6.14 -9.21
CA MET A 193 15.69 -5.77 -8.10
C MET A 193 15.98 -4.34 -7.60
N PRO A 194 14.96 -3.50 -7.38
CA PRO A 194 15.15 -2.17 -6.82
C PRO A 194 15.67 -2.25 -5.37
N PRO A 195 16.31 -1.18 -4.86
CA PRO A 195 16.80 -1.15 -3.49
C PRO A 195 15.65 -1.27 -2.47
N PRO A 196 15.92 -1.80 -1.27
CA PRO A 196 14.93 -1.85 -0.20
C PRO A 196 14.58 -0.45 0.32
N ASP A 197 13.33 -0.27 0.72
CA ASP A 197 12.78 1.03 1.17
C ASP A 197 12.47 1.08 2.68
N GLY A 198 12.71 -0.02 3.41
CA GLY A 198 12.39 -0.14 4.84
C GLY A 198 10.91 -0.40 5.15
N SER A 199 10.06 -0.55 4.14
CA SER A 199 8.63 -0.85 4.32
C SER A 199 8.39 -2.33 4.66
N LYS A 200 7.27 -2.62 5.33
CA LYS A 200 6.81 -3.99 5.55
C LYS A 200 6.56 -4.75 4.24
N ALA A 201 6.13 -4.05 3.18
CA ALA A 201 5.93 -4.66 1.86
C ALA A 201 7.27 -5.13 1.25
N CYS A 202 8.36 -4.40 1.48
CA CYS A 202 9.71 -4.83 1.12
C CYS A 202 10.12 -6.10 1.88
N ASP A 203 9.88 -6.17 3.20
CA ASP A 203 10.13 -7.39 3.99
C ASP A 203 9.34 -8.60 3.47
N ASP A 204 8.07 -8.41 3.14
CA ASP A 204 7.23 -9.48 2.60
C ASP A 204 7.83 -10.02 1.30
N VAL A 205 8.27 -9.15 0.37
CA VAL A 205 8.91 -9.57 -0.89
C VAL A 205 10.21 -10.34 -0.63
N LEU A 206 11.07 -9.85 0.26
CA LEU A 206 12.33 -10.53 0.61
C LEU A 206 12.09 -11.94 1.17
N ARG A 207 11.02 -12.14 1.96
CA ARG A 207 10.63 -13.47 2.46
C ARG A 207 10.22 -14.42 1.34
N GLN A 208 9.61 -13.93 0.27
CA GLN A 208 9.19 -14.79 -0.84
C GLN A 208 10.37 -15.15 -1.76
N TYR A 209 11.30 -14.22 -2.00
CA TYR A 209 12.52 -14.50 -2.77
C TYR A 209 13.49 -15.41 -2.02
N PHE A 210 13.58 -15.26 -0.70
CA PHE A 210 14.56 -15.98 0.12
C PHE A 210 13.90 -16.71 1.29
N PRO A 211 12.99 -17.67 1.05
CA PRO A 211 12.13 -18.26 2.09
C PRO A 211 12.88 -19.15 3.08
N THR A 212 13.98 -19.77 2.66
CA THR A 212 14.78 -20.67 3.49
C THR A 212 16.27 -20.30 3.43
N ALA A 213 17.02 -20.68 4.45
CA ALA A 213 18.47 -20.56 4.47
C ALA A 213 19.11 -21.92 4.21
N GLY A 214 20.24 -21.94 3.51
CA GLY A 214 21.07 -23.13 3.40
C GLY A 214 21.58 -23.56 4.78
N LYS A 215 21.49 -24.84 5.10
CA LYS A 215 21.99 -25.35 6.38
C LYS A 215 23.51 -25.11 6.45
N HIS A 216 23.97 -24.44 7.50
CA HIS A 216 25.38 -24.06 7.71
C HIS A 216 26.00 -23.18 6.61
N SER A 217 25.20 -22.59 5.71
CA SER A 217 25.73 -21.66 4.72
C SER A 217 26.17 -20.35 5.38
N THR A 218 27.33 -19.83 4.98
CA THR A 218 27.81 -18.51 5.39
C THR A 218 28.22 -17.70 4.17
N VAL A 219 28.10 -16.38 4.28
CA VAL A 219 28.59 -15.44 3.28
C VAL A 219 29.39 -14.36 4.01
N ARG A 220 30.51 -13.92 3.45
CA ARG A 220 31.26 -12.79 3.99
C ARG A 220 30.46 -11.51 3.73
N LEU A 221 30.04 -10.84 4.79
CA LEU A 221 29.32 -9.58 4.71
C LEU A 221 30.34 -8.43 4.55
N ALA A 222 30.68 -8.07 3.31
CA ALA A 222 31.63 -7.00 3.02
C ALA A 222 30.91 -5.67 2.70
N GLY A 223 31.36 -4.56 3.26
CA GLY A 223 30.84 -3.21 2.97
C GLY A 223 29.55 -2.83 3.71
N PHE A 224 29.21 -3.54 4.79
CA PHE A 224 28.04 -3.23 5.61
C PHE A 224 28.37 -2.78 7.04
N ASP A 225 29.65 -2.78 7.44
CA ASP A 225 30.06 -2.43 8.81
C ASP A 225 29.55 -1.03 9.20
N GLU A 226 29.81 -0.01 8.38
CA GLU A 226 29.30 1.36 8.62
C GLU A 226 27.76 1.42 8.71
N LYS A 227 27.04 0.57 7.95
CA LYS A 227 25.57 0.50 8.02
C LYS A 227 25.10 -0.17 9.31
N LEU A 228 25.85 -1.16 9.80
CA LEU A 228 25.57 -1.82 11.08
C LEU A 228 25.87 -0.89 12.25
N ASP A 229 26.97 -0.13 12.19
CA ASP A 229 27.29 0.89 13.19
C ASP A 229 26.18 1.96 13.26
N ARG A 230 25.76 2.47 12.10
CA ARG A 230 24.63 3.42 12.02
C ARG A 230 23.34 2.82 12.56
N ARG A 231 23.10 1.52 12.34
CA ARG A 231 21.94 0.83 12.91
C ARG A 231 21.99 0.80 14.43
N GLU A 232 23.16 0.56 15.04
CA GLU A 232 23.30 0.58 16.50
C GLU A 232 23.11 1.98 17.08
N GLU A 233 23.63 3.03 16.43
CA GLU A 233 23.36 4.42 16.83
C GLU A 233 21.86 4.73 16.85
N ILE A 234 21.14 4.32 15.80
CA ILE A 234 19.68 4.49 15.71
C ILE A 234 18.96 3.75 16.85
N LEU A 235 19.42 2.54 17.21
CA LEU A 235 18.86 1.82 18.35
C LEU A 235 19.11 2.55 19.68
N GLY A 236 20.27 3.21 19.82
CA GLY A 236 20.57 4.10 20.94
C GLY A 236 19.55 5.24 21.04
N PHE A 237 19.33 5.99 19.95
CA PHE A 237 18.35 7.08 19.92
C PHE A 237 16.92 6.59 20.19
N ILE A 238 16.52 5.44 19.62
CA ILE A 238 15.20 4.86 19.88
C ILE A 238 15.03 4.56 21.36
N LYS A 239 16.05 4.00 22.01
CA LYS A 239 16.00 3.68 23.43
C LYS A 239 15.86 4.95 24.27
N GLU A 240 16.65 5.99 23.99
CA GLU A 240 16.57 7.28 24.70
C GLU A 240 15.17 7.92 24.56
N LEU A 241 14.64 7.98 23.34
CA LEU A 241 13.29 8.52 23.09
C LEU A 241 12.18 7.68 23.76
N GLN A 242 12.35 6.36 23.82
CA GLN A 242 11.42 5.48 24.54
C GLN A 242 11.50 5.66 26.06
N GLU A 243 12.68 5.93 26.61
CA GLU A 243 12.86 6.23 28.03
C GLU A 243 12.21 7.58 28.37
N GLU A 244 12.42 8.61 27.55
CA GLU A 244 11.76 9.91 27.69
C GLU A 244 10.23 9.80 27.61
N GLN A 245 9.69 9.10 26.60
CA GLN A 245 8.26 8.85 26.47
C GLN A 245 7.69 8.20 27.74
N LYS A 246 8.35 7.15 28.26
CA LYS A 246 7.91 6.45 29.48
C LYS A 246 7.98 7.35 30.71
N GLN A 247 8.99 8.20 30.81
CA GLN A 247 9.09 9.16 31.91
C GLN A 247 7.88 10.10 31.91
N ILE A 248 7.53 10.67 30.76
CA ILE A 248 6.34 11.53 30.61
C ILE A 248 5.07 10.76 30.99
N GLU A 249 4.90 9.53 30.50
CA GLU A 249 3.75 8.69 30.87
C GLU A 249 3.69 8.40 32.39
N GLN A 250 4.83 8.21 33.04
CA GLN A 250 4.91 7.99 34.49
C GLN A 250 4.54 9.25 35.28
N GLU A 251 4.98 10.43 34.84
CA GLU A 251 4.57 11.72 35.43
C GLU A 251 3.06 11.90 35.34
N ILE A 252 2.45 11.58 34.20
CA ILE A 252 0.99 11.60 34.03
C ILE A 252 0.31 10.58 34.95
N LYS A 253 0.80 9.33 35.04
CA LYS A 253 0.26 8.31 35.94
C LYS A 253 0.35 8.72 37.41
N LEU A 254 1.46 9.36 37.80
CA LEU A 254 1.66 9.89 39.16
C LEU A 254 0.66 11.01 39.48
N PHE A 255 0.28 11.80 38.48
CA PHE A 255 -0.80 12.79 38.59
C PHE A 255 -2.18 12.12 38.67
N MET A 256 -2.48 11.14 37.81
CA MET A 256 -3.77 10.46 37.74
C MET A 256 -4.07 9.62 39.00
N ARG A 257 -3.06 8.97 39.59
CA ARG A 257 -3.19 8.06 40.75
C ARG A 257 -4.30 7.03 40.52
N ASP A 258 -5.33 7.03 41.37
CA ASP A 258 -6.44 6.07 41.34
C ASP A 258 -7.52 6.44 40.30
N ASN A 259 -7.35 7.55 39.57
CA ASN A 259 -8.32 7.99 38.56
C ASN A 259 -8.10 7.27 37.23
N GLU A 260 -9.19 6.79 36.66
CA GLU A 260 -9.17 6.08 35.38
C GLU A 260 -8.90 7.01 34.18
N ARG A 261 -9.28 8.29 34.28
CA ARG A 261 -9.30 9.22 33.14
C ARG A 261 -8.78 10.60 33.53
N ALA A 262 -8.16 11.28 32.57
CA ALA A 262 -7.74 12.67 32.68
C ALA A 262 -7.87 13.37 31.32
N ASP A 263 -8.34 14.62 31.35
CA ASP A 263 -8.65 15.40 30.14
C ASP A 263 -7.89 16.73 30.14
N SER A 264 -7.51 17.19 28.94
CA SER A 264 -6.94 18.52 28.68
C SER A 264 -7.59 19.10 27.42
N GLU A 265 -7.21 20.33 27.04
CA GLU A 265 -7.71 20.96 25.82
C GLU A 265 -7.40 20.13 24.55
N LYS A 266 -6.31 19.37 24.55
CA LYS A 266 -5.81 18.63 23.36
C LYS A 266 -5.83 17.11 23.49
N TYR A 267 -5.93 16.57 24.71
CA TYR A 267 -5.71 15.14 24.96
C TYR A 267 -6.72 14.57 25.94
N HIS A 268 -7.12 13.32 25.68
CA HIS A 268 -7.91 12.46 26.56
C HIS A 268 -7.06 11.24 26.94
N VAL A 269 -6.76 11.08 28.22
CA VAL A 269 -5.91 10.00 28.74
C VAL A 269 -6.77 9.01 29.51
N THR A 270 -6.61 7.71 29.21
CA THR A 270 -7.25 6.63 29.95
C THR A 270 -6.18 5.68 30.50
N TRP A 271 -6.26 5.39 31.80
CA TRP A 271 -5.44 4.40 32.48
C TRP A 271 -6.34 3.59 33.41
N SER A 272 -6.85 2.46 32.90
CA SER A 272 -7.85 1.63 33.59
C SER A 272 -7.35 0.22 33.87
N ASN A 273 -8.05 -0.47 34.77
CA ASN A 273 -7.81 -1.89 35.03
C ASN A 273 -8.29 -2.73 33.84
N VAL A 274 -7.41 -3.56 33.29
CA VAL A 274 -7.72 -4.51 32.22
C VAL A 274 -7.46 -5.92 32.71
N SER A 275 -8.49 -6.77 32.76
CA SER A 275 -8.35 -8.19 33.06
C SER A 275 -8.37 -9.01 31.78
N THR A 276 -7.39 -9.91 31.61
CA THR A 276 -7.35 -10.83 30.47
C THR A 276 -7.11 -12.25 30.95
N THR A 277 -7.86 -13.20 30.43
CA THR A 277 -7.61 -14.63 30.64
C THR A 277 -6.90 -15.18 29.40
N LYS A 278 -5.74 -15.81 29.59
CA LYS A 278 -4.99 -16.48 28.52
C LYS A 278 -4.89 -17.96 28.86
N LEU A 279 -4.87 -18.79 27.83
CA LEU A 279 -4.62 -20.22 28.00
C LEU A 279 -3.17 -20.43 28.44
N ASP A 280 -2.98 -21.28 29.44
CA ASP A 280 -1.66 -21.76 29.84
C ASP A 280 -1.23 -22.87 28.88
N THR A 281 -0.66 -22.46 27.75
CA THR A 281 -0.24 -23.38 26.69
C THR A 281 0.87 -24.33 27.14
N ALA A 282 1.72 -23.90 28.09
CA ALA A 282 2.76 -24.75 28.65
C ALA A 282 2.16 -25.88 29.48
N ARG A 283 1.21 -25.54 30.35
CA ARG A 283 0.47 -26.53 31.15
C ARG A 283 -0.37 -27.46 30.29
N ILE A 284 -1.08 -26.95 29.28
CA ILE A 284 -1.84 -27.78 28.32
C ILE A 284 -0.90 -28.75 27.60
N LYS A 285 0.27 -28.31 27.17
CA LYS A 285 1.26 -29.18 26.51
C LYS A 285 1.78 -30.29 27.42
N ALA A 286 1.95 -30.00 28.72
CA ALA A 286 2.44 -30.96 29.71
C ALA A 286 1.36 -31.95 30.17
N GLU A 287 0.15 -31.47 30.48
CA GLU A 287 -0.94 -32.26 31.07
C GLU A 287 -1.85 -32.91 30.00
N CYS A 288 -1.98 -32.31 28.81
CA CYS A 288 -2.86 -32.75 27.74
C CYS A 288 -2.16 -32.68 26.35
N PRO A 289 -1.07 -33.44 26.13
CA PRO A 289 -0.26 -33.34 24.90
C PRO A 289 -1.02 -33.66 23.62
N GLY A 290 -2.01 -34.57 23.67
CA GLY A 290 -2.87 -34.87 22.51
C GLY A 290 -3.68 -33.65 22.07
N LEU A 291 -4.32 -32.97 23.04
CA LEU A 291 -5.05 -31.73 22.79
C LEU A 291 -4.11 -30.62 22.27
N TYR A 292 -2.90 -30.50 22.79
CA TYR A 292 -1.95 -29.53 22.23
C TYR A 292 -1.62 -29.84 20.76
N ALA A 293 -1.39 -31.11 20.43
CA ALA A 293 -1.06 -31.53 19.07
C ALA A 293 -2.19 -31.27 18.07
N ASP A 294 -3.44 -31.52 18.44
CA ASP A 294 -4.61 -31.32 17.57
C ASP A 294 -4.82 -29.85 17.16
N TYR A 295 -4.34 -28.91 17.98
CA TYR A 295 -4.52 -27.47 17.77
C TYR A 295 -3.21 -26.73 17.42
N ALA A 296 -2.06 -27.39 17.54
CA ALA A 296 -0.77 -26.79 17.22
C ALA A 296 -0.59 -26.70 15.70
N LYS A 297 -0.45 -25.47 15.20
CA LYS A 297 -0.07 -25.22 13.80
C LYS A 297 1.41 -24.86 13.71
N PRO A 298 2.27 -25.75 13.16
CA PRO A 298 3.68 -25.41 12.96
C PRO A 298 3.81 -24.27 11.95
N SER A 299 4.73 -23.35 12.22
CA SER A 299 5.14 -22.31 11.27
C SER A 299 6.66 -22.21 11.26
N SER A 300 7.24 -21.94 10.10
CA SER A 300 8.67 -21.72 9.92
C SER A 300 8.89 -20.38 9.24
N TYR A 301 9.90 -19.65 9.68
CA TYR A 301 10.29 -18.37 9.10
C TYR A 301 11.78 -18.13 9.33
N ARG A 302 12.38 -17.26 8.51
CA ARG A 302 13.75 -16.78 8.73
C ARG A 302 13.72 -15.58 9.67
N ARG A 303 14.44 -15.69 10.78
CA ARG A 303 14.65 -14.58 11.72
C ARG A 303 15.89 -13.79 11.29
N PHE A 304 15.75 -12.47 11.20
CA PHE A 304 16.89 -11.56 11.07
C PHE A 304 17.35 -11.17 12.48
N GLU A 305 18.64 -11.32 12.75
CA GLU A 305 19.26 -10.98 14.03
C GLU A 305 20.66 -10.45 13.75
N VAL A 306 21.02 -9.35 14.43
CA VAL A 306 22.38 -8.77 14.39
C VAL A 306 22.92 -8.86 15.81
N LYS A 307 24.13 -9.41 15.95
CA LYS A 307 24.89 -9.40 17.20
C LYS A 307 26.26 -8.82 16.88
N ALA A 308 26.77 -7.94 17.74
CA ALA A 308 28.16 -7.54 17.67
C ALA A 308 29.04 -8.80 17.80
N ALA A 309 30.11 -8.85 17.01
CA ALA A 309 31.08 -9.95 17.01
C ALA A 309 31.92 -9.94 18.30
#